data_AF-A0AAE3II89-F1
#
_entry.id   AF-A0AAE3II89-F1
#
_cell.length_a   1.000
_cell.length_b   1.000
_cell.length_c   1.000
_cell.angle_alpha   90.00
_cell.angle_beta   90.00
_cell.angle_gamma   90.00
#
_symmetry.space_group_name_H-M   'P 1'
#
loop_
_entity.id
_entity.type
_entity.pdbx_description
1 polymer ?
#
loop_
_entity_poly.entity_id
_entity_poly.type
_entity_poly.pdbx_seq_one_letter_code
_entity_poly.pdbx_strand_id
1 'polypeptide(L)'
;MADIGAELLGKIRAEFQNSCKADKYIQSVLKKIEGGTAKMEEVALLSKQLGFRVSQAIGTHVNVAALPDGKMYYNIADTILTGVLKDNYDVINSAAAECQKALDSQAGINITPQQAAFPTERVQAVVNAASVPDIAEDKMIRRMTAPAQNITESFYNDYVQKNVKLRSDAGLDCYIIRNDHGGCCKWCSKLAGKYHYPEDVPKDVYRRHDNCGCTVTYLNGRKAQNVWSKTRWDISDEELEQMKKAGSRQPVRLDKRGVSGIMKENSSMAKFIPADTIENAKEYTLKFADKVNVKNVKNLNSLNTVNETLTDLTAKYPVDKLQDINCSSTLKKANARANGRGLDISTKYLNEPPAMVTDWKTRNEKFAKLIPEYQAAISSGKYSAAQVRKLKKDLVQIEEGIKYSRWSMSSTFSGTNAVKATVAHEYGHIIADQYFGQINRGLYCENYGDPRSVKIKSMVDDAFRKAKQTGDIYSISQYASTDSHEFFAECFCAHYHGEKFPDYIEQMLKEALTK
;
A
#
# COMPACT_ATOMS: atom_id res chain seq x y z
N MET A 1 0.82 -42.66 -10.77
CA MET A 1 -0.40 -41.82 -10.67
C MET A 1 -0.20 -40.68 -11.64
N ALA A 2 -1.13 -40.42 -12.56
CA ALA A 2 -0.98 -39.31 -13.51
C ALA A 2 -0.94 -37.98 -12.72
N ASP A 3 -0.04 -37.08 -13.09
CA ASP A 3 -0.01 -35.73 -12.52
C ASP A 3 -1.21 -34.96 -13.08
N ILE A 4 -2.29 -34.92 -12.30
CA ILE A 4 -3.55 -34.26 -12.67
C ILE A 4 -3.33 -32.78 -12.97
N GLY A 5 -2.39 -32.12 -12.27
CA GLY A 5 -2.05 -30.72 -12.52
C GLY A 5 -1.44 -30.54 -13.90
N ALA A 6 -0.49 -31.39 -14.29
CA ALA A 6 0.13 -31.36 -15.62
C ALA A 6 -0.86 -31.72 -16.74
N GLU A 7 -1.74 -32.70 -16.51
CA GLU A 7 -2.77 -33.08 -17.49
C GLU A 7 -3.78 -31.94 -17.72
N LEU A 8 -4.28 -31.33 -16.64
CA LEU A 8 -5.19 -30.19 -16.72
C LEU A 8 -4.54 -28.99 -17.40
N LEU A 9 -3.30 -28.67 -17.04
CA LEU A 9 -2.53 -27.61 -17.70
C LEU A 9 -2.41 -27.87 -19.21
N GLY A 10 -2.15 -29.12 -19.63
CA GLY A 10 -2.10 -29.50 -21.03
C GLY A 10 -3.42 -29.25 -21.78
N LYS A 11 -4.56 -29.64 -21.19
CA LYS A 11 -5.90 -29.41 -21.76
C LYS A 11 -6.21 -27.91 -21.86
N ILE A 12 -5.95 -27.16 -20.80
CA ILE A 12 -6.15 -25.69 -20.75
C ILE A 12 -5.31 -25.00 -21.83
N ARG A 13 -4.03 -25.39 -22.00
CA ARG A 13 -3.16 -24.85 -23.04
C ARG A 13 -3.69 -25.15 -24.45
N ALA A 14 -4.17 -26.37 -24.69
CA ALA A 14 -4.74 -26.73 -26.00
C ALA A 14 -5.99 -25.91 -26.33
N GLU A 15 -6.92 -25.77 -25.38
CA GLU A 15 -8.13 -24.95 -25.53
C GLU A 15 -7.79 -23.46 -25.74
N PHE A 16 -6.85 -22.94 -24.95
CA PHE A 16 -6.36 -21.57 -25.09
C PHE A 16 -5.73 -21.34 -26.48
N GLN A 17 -4.88 -22.25 -26.96
CA GLN A 17 -4.25 -22.13 -28.27
C GLN A 17 -5.28 -22.21 -29.41
N ASN A 18 -6.25 -23.12 -29.32
CA ASN A 18 -7.30 -23.26 -30.32
C ASN A 18 -8.19 -22.02 -30.39
N SER A 19 -8.60 -21.49 -29.23
CA SER A 19 -9.39 -20.26 -29.17
C SER A 19 -8.61 -19.04 -29.66
N CYS A 20 -7.30 -18.95 -29.38
CA CYS A 20 -6.44 -17.89 -29.93
C CYS A 20 -6.24 -17.99 -31.45
N LYS A 21 -6.15 -19.20 -32.01
CA LYS A 21 -6.06 -19.44 -33.47
C LYS A 21 -7.36 -19.05 -34.18
N ALA A 22 -8.50 -19.31 -33.57
CA ALA A 22 -9.81 -18.95 -34.10
C ALA A 22 -10.11 -17.44 -33.97
N ASP A 23 -9.43 -16.74 -33.07
CA ASP A 23 -9.64 -15.32 -32.82
C ASP A 23 -8.97 -14.44 -33.89
N LYS A 24 -9.78 -13.90 -34.80
CA LYS A 24 -9.32 -13.05 -35.91
C LYS A 24 -8.53 -11.83 -35.43
N TYR A 25 -8.88 -11.26 -34.27
CA TYR A 25 -8.19 -10.09 -33.75
C TYR A 25 -6.79 -10.46 -33.27
N ILE A 26 -6.66 -11.52 -32.46
CA ILE A 26 -5.37 -12.03 -32.00
C ILE A 26 -4.46 -12.33 -33.20
N GLN A 27 -4.96 -13.08 -34.19
CA GLN A 27 -4.17 -13.44 -35.37
C GLN A 27 -3.76 -12.20 -36.19
N SER A 28 -4.63 -11.19 -36.29
CA SER A 28 -4.29 -9.96 -37.00
C SER A 28 -3.18 -9.17 -36.29
N VAL A 29 -3.20 -9.07 -34.95
CA VAL A 29 -2.19 -8.31 -34.21
C VAL A 29 -0.85 -9.03 -34.24
N LEU A 30 -0.83 -10.36 -34.07
CA LEU A 30 0.41 -11.15 -34.17
C LEU A 30 1.11 -10.97 -35.52
N LYS A 31 0.37 -11.00 -36.64
CA LYS A 31 0.93 -10.72 -37.97
C LYS A 31 1.52 -9.32 -38.10
N LYS A 32 0.89 -8.31 -37.47
CA LYS A 32 1.42 -6.94 -37.48
C LYS A 32 2.69 -6.80 -36.65
N ILE A 33 2.80 -7.56 -35.56
CA ILE A 33 4.01 -7.61 -34.72
C ILE A 33 5.16 -8.22 -35.53
N GLU A 34 4.94 -9.39 -36.15
CA GLU A 34 5.92 -10.04 -37.03
C GLU A 34 6.34 -9.13 -38.20
N GLY A 35 5.39 -8.38 -38.77
CA GLY A 35 5.64 -7.42 -39.83
C GLY A 35 6.21 -6.07 -39.38
N GLY A 36 6.44 -5.84 -38.07
CA GLY A 36 6.97 -4.59 -37.54
C GLY A 36 6.05 -3.37 -37.71
N THR A 37 4.75 -3.58 -37.93
CA THR A 37 3.74 -2.54 -38.18
C THR A 37 2.72 -2.38 -37.05
N ALA A 38 2.80 -3.24 -36.03
CA ALA A 38 1.91 -3.16 -34.86
C ALA A 38 2.13 -1.88 -34.07
N LYS A 39 1.04 -1.35 -33.53
CA LYS A 39 1.05 -0.21 -32.60
C LYS A 39 0.98 -0.71 -31.15
N MET A 40 1.55 0.07 -30.24
CA MET A 40 1.51 -0.23 -28.80
C MET A 40 0.07 -0.45 -28.29
N GLU A 41 -0.90 0.32 -28.79
CA GLU A 41 -2.31 0.15 -28.44
C GLU A 41 -2.89 -1.20 -28.86
N GLU A 42 -2.45 -1.77 -29.98
CA GLU A 42 -2.88 -3.09 -30.44
C GLU A 42 -2.35 -4.21 -29.54
N VAL A 43 -1.13 -4.06 -29.00
CA VAL A 43 -0.58 -4.97 -28.00
C VAL A 43 -1.34 -4.85 -26.66
N ALA A 44 -1.77 -3.64 -26.31
CA ALA A 44 -2.60 -3.42 -25.13
C ALA A 44 -3.93 -4.19 -25.22
N LEU A 45 -4.60 -4.11 -26.38
CA LEU A 45 -5.86 -4.82 -26.63
C LEU A 45 -5.64 -6.34 -26.79
N LEU A 46 -4.51 -6.76 -27.38
CA LEU A 46 -4.10 -8.17 -27.42
C LEU A 46 -4.01 -8.74 -26.00
N SER A 47 -3.40 -8.03 -25.05
CA SER A 47 -3.32 -8.49 -23.66
C SER A 47 -4.69 -8.78 -23.02
N LYS A 48 -5.71 -7.99 -23.36
CA LYS A 48 -7.09 -8.19 -22.89
C LYS A 48 -7.72 -9.42 -23.51
N GLN A 49 -7.54 -9.57 -24.81
CA GLN A 49 -8.10 -10.70 -25.54
C GLN A 49 -7.48 -12.02 -25.06
N LEU A 50 -6.16 -12.06 -24.85
CA LEU A 50 -5.48 -13.21 -24.23
C LEU A 50 -5.98 -13.46 -22.80
N GLY A 51 -6.20 -12.40 -22.00
CA GLY A 51 -6.80 -12.49 -20.67
C GLY A 51 -8.21 -13.10 -20.65
N PHE A 52 -9.03 -12.75 -21.64
CA PHE A 52 -10.35 -13.34 -21.80
C PHE A 52 -10.27 -14.82 -22.23
N ARG A 53 -9.44 -15.14 -23.24
CA ARG A 53 -9.29 -16.54 -23.72
C ARG A 53 -8.76 -17.47 -22.64
N VAL A 54 -7.82 -17.00 -21.84
CA VAL A 54 -7.24 -17.81 -20.76
C VAL A 54 -8.24 -18.10 -19.64
N SER A 55 -9.07 -17.10 -19.32
CA SER A 55 -10.18 -17.24 -18.36
C SER A 55 -11.20 -18.28 -18.83
N GLN A 56 -11.56 -18.25 -20.12
CA GLN A 56 -12.44 -19.27 -20.71
C GLN A 56 -11.82 -20.67 -20.65
N ALA A 57 -10.56 -20.82 -21.06
CA ALA A 57 -9.89 -22.11 -21.08
C ALA A 57 -9.76 -22.75 -19.68
N ILE A 58 -9.45 -21.95 -18.66
CA ILE A 58 -9.45 -22.41 -17.26
C ILE A 58 -10.86 -22.85 -16.85
N GLY A 59 -11.88 -22.02 -17.12
CA GLY A 59 -13.28 -22.32 -16.77
C GLY A 59 -13.87 -23.56 -17.44
N THR A 60 -13.38 -23.91 -18.64
CA THR A 60 -13.82 -25.11 -19.37
C THR A 60 -13.30 -26.41 -18.73
N HIS A 61 -12.07 -26.41 -18.22
CA HIS A 61 -11.38 -27.64 -17.81
C HIS A 61 -11.25 -27.83 -16.31
N VAL A 62 -11.34 -26.77 -15.51
CA VAL A 62 -11.30 -26.87 -14.05
C VAL A 62 -12.71 -27.05 -13.51
N ASN A 63 -13.01 -28.25 -13.00
CA ASN A 63 -14.27 -28.61 -12.34
C ASN A 63 -14.02 -29.73 -11.32
N VAL A 64 -14.98 -29.99 -10.43
CA VAL A 64 -14.80 -31.00 -9.37
C VAL A 64 -14.57 -32.41 -9.93
N ALA A 65 -15.17 -32.76 -11.08
CA ALA A 65 -14.99 -34.08 -11.68
C ALA A 65 -13.57 -34.29 -12.24
N ALA A 66 -12.87 -33.20 -12.57
CA ALA A 66 -11.51 -33.25 -13.09
C ALA A 66 -10.43 -33.16 -12.00
N LEU A 67 -10.83 -33.06 -10.72
CA LEU A 67 -9.95 -32.89 -9.57
C LEU A 67 -9.92 -34.13 -8.67
N PRO A 68 -8.79 -34.43 -8.02
CA PRO A 68 -8.71 -35.53 -7.06
C PRO A 68 -9.61 -35.24 -5.86
N ASP A 69 -10.45 -36.22 -5.52
CA ASP A 69 -11.47 -36.13 -4.47
C ASP A 69 -12.43 -34.92 -4.62
N GLY A 70 -12.52 -34.34 -5.82
CA GLY A 70 -13.27 -33.11 -6.06
C GLY A 70 -12.65 -31.85 -5.47
N LYS A 71 -11.37 -31.87 -5.06
CA LYS A 71 -10.72 -30.78 -4.33
C LYS A 71 -9.55 -30.16 -5.11
N MET A 72 -9.47 -28.83 -5.09
CA MET A 72 -8.33 -28.09 -5.61
C MET A 72 -7.19 -28.06 -4.60
N TYR A 73 -6.15 -28.84 -4.86
CA TYR A 73 -4.92 -28.81 -4.09
C TYR A 73 -4.01 -27.68 -4.57
N TYR A 74 -3.22 -27.13 -3.64
CA TYR A 74 -2.32 -26.02 -3.89
C TYR A 74 -1.38 -26.28 -5.07
N ASN A 75 -0.77 -27.48 -5.14
CA ASN A 75 0.17 -27.84 -6.20
C ASN A 75 -0.51 -27.90 -7.58
N ILE A 76 -1.78 -28.30 -7.64
CA ILE A 76 -2.57 -28.32 -8.88
C ILE A 76 -2.92 -26.89 -9.30
N ALA A 77 -3.38 -26.06 -8.36
CA ALA A 77 -3.68 -24.65 -8.61
C ALA A 77 -2.44 -23.87 -9.05
N ASP A 78 -1.29 -24.10 -8.40
CA ASP A 78 0.00 -23.48 -8.74
C ASP A 78 0.47 -23.88 -10.13
N THR A 79 0.47 -25.19 -10.43
CA THR A 79 0.85 -25.70 -11.76
C THR A 79 0.02 -25.07 -12.87
N ILE A 80 -1.30 -24.99 -12.69
CA ILE A 80 -2.21 -24.39 -13.68
C ILE A 80 -1.97 -22.88 -13.79
N LEU A 81 -2.07 -22.14 -12.69
CA LEU A 81 -2.04 -20.67 -12.71
C LEU A 81 -0.67 -20.14 -13.09
N THR A 82 0.41 -20.67 -12.50
CA THR A 82 1.77 -20.23 -12.80
C THR A 82 2.14 -20.58 -14.24
N GLY A 83 1.83 -21.80 -14.70
CA GLY A 83 2.14 -22.22 -16.08
C GLY A 83 1.46 -21.34 -17.13
N VAL A 84 0.15 -21.19 -17.01
CA VAL A 84 -0.66 -20.44 -17.98
C VAL A 84 -0.36 -18.93 -17.95
N LEU A 85 -0.19 -18.34 -16.77
CA LEU A 85 0.13 -16.91 -16.66
C LEU A 85 1.55 -16.61 -17.11
N LYS A 86 2.49 -17.56 -16.98
CA LYS A 86 3.85 -17.41 -17.49
C LYS A 86 3.87 -17.40 -19.03
N ASP A 87 3.13 -18.30 -19.66
CA ASP A 87 2.98 -18.32 -21.13
C ASP A 87 2.45 -16.96 -21.65
N ASN A 88 1.39 -16.44 -21.02
CA ASN A 88 0.82 -15.13 -21.38
C ASN A 88 1.78 -13.96 -21.12
N TYR A 89 2.50 -13.99 -19.98
CA TYR A 89 3.50 -12.99 -19.66
C TYR A 89 4.59 -12.92 -20.73
N ASP A 90 5.09 -14.07 -21.18
CA ASP A 90 6.16 -14.15 -22.18
C ASP A 90 5.69 -13.65 -23.54
N VAL A 91 4.46 -14.02 -23.97
CA VAL A 91 3.87 -13.52 -25.23
C VAL A 91 3.70 -12.00 -25.19
N ILE A 92 3.09 -11.46 -24.13
CA ILE A 92 2.76 -10.03 -24.05
C ILE A 92 4.02 -9.16 -23.94
N ASN A 93 4.99 -9.55 -23.09
CA ASN A 93 6.22 -8.78 -22.93
C ASN A 93 7.09 -8.83 -24.19
N SER A 94 7.12 -9.96 -24.89
CA SER A 94 7.86 -10.09 -26.15
C SER A 94 7.22 -9.26 -27.26
N ALA A 95 5.89 -9.36 -27.43
CA ALA A 95 5.13 -8.55 -28.38
C ALA A 95 5.32 -7.03 -28.14
N ALA A 96 5.25 -6.60 -26.88
CA ALA A 96 5.47 -5.20 -26.52
C ALA A 96 6.92 -4.76 -26.81
N ALA A 97 7.91 -5.61 -26.52
CA ALA A 97 9.31 -5.34 -26.80
C ALA A 97 9.61 -5.24 -28.31
N GLU A 98 9.04 -6.12 -29.13
CA GLU A 98 9.20 -6.08 -30.58
C GLU A 98 8.55 -4.83 -31.18
N CYS A 99 7.32 -4.53 -30.78
CA CYS A 99 6.61 -3.31 -31.18
C CYS A 99 7.41 -2.05 -30.80
N GLN A 100 7.90 -1.98 -29.56
CA GLN A 100 8.69 -0.85 -29.10
C GLN A 100 10.01 -0.71 -29.87
N LYS A 101 10.72 -1.82 -30.14
CA LYS A 101 11.95 -1.80 -30.96
C LYS A 101 11.69 -1.27 -32.37
N ALA A 102 10.58 -1.67 -32.99
CA ALA A 102 10.21 -1.18 -34.32
C ALA A 102 9.94 0.33 -34.30
N LEU A 103 9.20 0.82 -33.31
CA LEU A 103 8.91 2.25 -33.13
C LEU A 103 10.18 3.06 -32.82
N ASP A 104 11.04 2.55 -31.93
CA ASP A 104 12.30 3.21 -31.57
C ASP A 104 13.24 3.28 -32.77
N SER A 105 13.33 2.21 -33.58
CA SER A 105 14.14 2.18 -34.80
C SER A 105 13.66 3.25 -35.80
N GLN A 106 12.34 3.41 -35.97
CA GLN A 106 11.76 4.47 -36.81
C GLN A 106 12.03 5.88 -36.26
N ALA A 107 12.13 6.01 -34.93
CA ALA A 107 12.40 7.27 -34.25
C ALA A 107 13.91 7.57 -34.07
N GLY A 108 14.81 6.69 -34.52
CA GLY A 108 16.25 6.83 -34.31
C GLY A 108 16.69 6.68 -32.84
N ILE A 109 15.90 6.00 -32.02
CA ILE A 109 16.14 5.80 -30.59
C ILE A 109 16.84 4.45 -30.40
N ASN A 110 18.01 4.46 -29.78
CA ASN A 110 18.79 3.24 -29.52
C ASN A 110 18.74 2.84 -28.04
N ILE A 111 17.53 2.63 -27.52
CA ILE A 111 17.29 2.17 -26.14
C ILE A 111 16.64 0.80 -26.19
N THR A 112 17.33 -0.22 -25.67
CA THR A 112 16.78 -1.57 -25.57
C THR A 112 15.61 -1.59 -24.57
N PRO A 113 14.40 -2.00 -25.00
CA PRO A 113 13.27 -2.11 -24.08
C PRO A 113 13.47 -3.21 -23.03
N GLN A 114 12.90 -3.02 -21.85
CA GLN A 114 13.02 -3.97 -20.75
C GLN A 114 11.69 -4.68 -20.46
N GLN A 115 11.71 -6.00 -20.26
CA GLN A 115 10.53 -6.73 -19.79
C GLN A 115 10.21 -6.37 -18.33
N ALA A 116 8.93 -6.32 -17.97
CA ALA A 116 8.48 -6.13 -16.59
C ALA A 116 8.84 -7.33 -15.71
N ALA A 117 8.74 -7.22 -14.37
CA ALA A 117 8.90 -8.41 -13.53
C ALA A 117 7.63 -9.26 -13.56
N PHE A 118 7.76 -10.59 -13.55
CA PHE A 118 6.61 -11.48 -13.37
C PHE A 118 6.05 -11.31 -11.94
N PRO A 119 4.73 -11.10 -11.75
CA PRO A 119 4.16 -10.77 -10.45
C PRO A 119 3.90 -12.03 -9.60
N THR A 120 4.98 -12.72 -9.20
CA THR A 120 4.92 -14.01 -8.48
C THR A 120 4.04 -13.96 -7.23
N GLU A 121 4.17 -12.94 -6.38
CA GLU A 121 3.37 -12.81 -5.16
C GLU A 121 1.86 -12.72 -5.45
N ARG A 122 1.50 -12.02 -6.54
CA ARG A 122 0.11 -11.87 -6.96
C ARG A 122 -0.46 -13.17 -7.50
N VAL A 123 0.30 -13.92 -8.30
CA VAL A 123 -0.08 -15.26 -8.75
C VAL A 123 -0.26 -16.18 -7.54
N GLN A 124 0.67 -16.13 -6.58
CA GLN A 124 0.63 -16.95 -5.39
C GLN A 124 -0.58 -16.65 -4.49
N ALA A 125 -0.99 -15.39 -4.41
CA ALA A 125 -2.22 -15.00 -3.72
C ALA A 125 -3.47 -15.63 -4.38
N VAL A 126 -3.50 -15.73 -5.71
CA VAL A 126 -4.59 -16.38 -6.45
C VAL A 126 -4.59 -17.89 -6.22
N VAL A 127 -3.42 -18.53 -6.28
CA VAL A 127 -3.25 -19.96 -5.98
C VAL A 127 -3.80 -20.28 -4.58
N ASN A 128 -3.35 -19.53 -3.57
CA ASN A 128 -3.83 -19.70 -2.18
C ASN A 128 -5.34 -19.52 -2.05
N ALA A 129 -5.91 -18.55 -2.77
CA ALA A 129 -7.35 -18.29 -2.74
C ALA A 129 -8.15 -19.41 -3.42
N ALA A 130 -7.63 -20.02 -4.49
CA ALA A 130 -8.29 -21.09 -5.24
C ALA A 130 -8.22 -22.44 -4.53
N SER A 131 -7.17 -22.70 -3.74
CA SER A 131 -6.93 -23.99 -3.05
C SER A 131 -7.38 -23.99 -1.59
N VAL A 132 -8.38 -23.19 -1.22
CA VAL A 132 -8.92 -23.18 0.15
C VAL A 132 -9.70 -24.50 0.40
N PRO A 133 -9.51 -25.17 1.55
CA PRO A 133 -10.28 -26.38 1.87
C PRO A 133 -11.79 -26.16 1.78
N ASP A 134 -12.49 -27.15 1.24
CA ASP A 134 -13.96 -27.21 1.14
C ASP A 134 -14.60 -25.99 0.43
N ILE A 135 -13.87 -25.39 -0.50
CA ILE A 135 -14.37 -24.33 -1.37
C ILE A 135 -15.41 -24.88 -2.34
N ALA A 136 -16.52 -24.16 -2.51
CA ALA A 136 -17.52 -24.48 -3.53
C ALA A 136 -16.94 -24.33 -4.95
N GLU A 137 -17.35 -25.21 -5.87
CA GLU A 137 -16.83 -25.29 -7.25
C GLU A 137 -16.91 -23.95 -8.00
N ASP A 138 -18.08 -23.30 -7.97
CA ASP A 138 -18.32 -22.01 -8.61
C ASP A 138 -17.35 -20.94 -8.11
N LYS A 139 -17.08 -20.94 -6.81
CA LYS A 139 -16.18 -20.00 -6.15
C LYS A 139 -14.71 -20.30 -6.47
N MET A 140 -14.34 -21.58 -6.53
CA MET A 140 -13.02 -22.03 -6.92
C MET A 140 -12.70 -21.59 -8.35
N ILE A 141 -13.58 -21.89 -9.30
CA ILE A 141 -13.43 -21.50 -10.71
C ILE A 141 -13.33 -19.98 -10.81
N ARG A 142 -14.25 -19.23 -10.19
CA ARG A 142 -14.23 -17.76 -10.19
C ARG A 142 -12.94 -17.17 -9.61
N ARG A 143 -12.38 -17.80 -8.57
CA ARG A 143 -11.11 -17.36 -7.96
C ARG A 143 -9.90 -17.63 -8.83
N MET A 144 -10.00 -18.49 -9.85
CA MET A 144 -8.94 -18.68 -10.83
C MET A 144 -9.14 -17.80 -12.07
N THR A 145 -10.35 -17.79 -12.63
CA THR A 145 -10.64 -17.20 -13.94
C THR A 145 -10.56 -15.67 -13.94
N ALA A 146 -11.26 -14.99 -13.03
CA ALA A 146 -11.27 -13.53 -12.97
C ALA A 146 -9.87 -12.95 -12.64
N PRO A 147 -9.14 -13.47 -11.64
CA PRO A 147 -7.77 -13.01 -11.40
C PRO A 147 -6.80 -13.34 -12.53
N ALA A 148 -6.91 -14.50 -13.20
CA ALA A 148 -6.04 -14.84 -14.32
C ALA A 148 -6.20 -13.88 -15.51
N GLN A 149 -7.44 -13.47 -15.81
CA GLN A 149 -7.72 -12.43 -16.80
C GLN A 149 -7.07 -11.10 -16.40
N ASN A 150 -7.31 -10.63 -15.18
CA ASN A 150 -6.81 -9.34 -14.69
C ASN A 150 -5.27 -9.31 -14.60
N ILE A 151 -4.63 -10.41 -14.19
CA ILE A 151 -3.17 -10.52 -14.17
C ILE A 151 -2.59 -10.50 -15.59
N THR A 152 -3.18 -11.27 -16.52
CA THR A 152 -2.74 -11.28 -17.93
C THR A 152 -2.76 -9.87 -18.52
N GLU A 153 -3.85 -9.16 -18.26
CA GLU A 153 -4.03 -7.78 -18.67
C GLU A 153 -2.98 -6.82 -18.09
N SER A 154 -2.52 -7.04 -16.84
CA SER A 154 -1.57 -6.13 -16.19
C SER A 154 -0.17 -6.20 -16.76
N PHE A 155 0.24 -7.33 -17.36
CA PHE A 155 1.59 -7.50 -17.92
C PHE A 155 1.97 -6.40 -18.91
N TYR A 156 1.04 -5.99 -19.76
CA TYR A 156 1.27 -4.89 -20.71
C TYR A 156 1.43 -3.53 -20.00
N ASN A 157 0.62 -3.24 -18.98
CA ASN A 157 0.73 -2.00 -18.22
C ASN A 157 2.03 -1.94 -17.42
N ASP A 158 2.42 -3.07 -16.81
CA ASP A 158 3.68 -3.19 -16.07
C ASP A 158 4.88 -2.96 -17.02
N TYR A 159 4.78 -3.44 -18.27
CA TYR A 159 5.75 -3.16 -19.33
C TYR A 159 5.81 -1.66 -19.67
N VAL A 160 4.65 -1.01 -19.89
CA VAL A 160 4.57 0.43 -20.20
C VAL A 160 5.17 1.26 -19.08
N GLN A 161 4.81 0.97 -17.82
CA GLN A 161 5.33 1.69 -16.65
C GLN A 161 6.85 1.58 -16.55
N LYS A 162 7.41 0.38 -16.76
CA LYS A 162 8.86 0.18 -16.72
C LYS A 162 9.57 0.91 -17.85
N ASN A 163 9.01 0.90 -19.06
CA ASN A 163 9.67 1.42 -20.26
C ASN A 163 9.53 2.93 -20.45
N VAL A 164 8.45 3.54 -19.97
CA VAL A 164 8.34 5.01 -19.93
C VAL A 164 9.31 5.60 -18.91
N LYS A 165 9.46 4.95 -17.75
CA LYS A 165 10.46 5.33 -16.75
C LYS A 165 11.88 5.22 -17.32
N LEU A 166 12.22 4.09 -17.93
CA LEU A 166 13.53 3.87 -18.54
C LEU A 166 13.89 4.97 -19.55
N ARG A 167 12.94 5.39 -20.38
CA ARG A 167 13.15 6.39 -21.43
C ARG A 167 13.22 7.81 -20.86
N SER A 168 12.38 8.12 -19.88
CA SER A 168 12.44 9.41 -19.16
C SER A 168 13.75 9.56 -18.37
N ASP A 169 14.19 8.49 -17.68
CA ASP A 169 15.49 8.46 -16.99
C ASP A 169 16.65 8.61 -17.98
N ALA A 170 16.48 8.17 -19.24
CA ALA A 170 17.44 8.38 -20.34
C ALA A 170 17.33 9.77 -21.00
N GLY A 171 16.49 10.68 -20.47
CA GLY A 171 16.35 12.06 -20.94
C GLY A 171 15.40 12.25 -22.11
N LEU A 172 14.60 11.25 -22.47
CA LEU A 172 13.57 11.40 -23.50
C LEU A 172 12.31 12.06 -22.94
N ASP A 173 11.78 13.01 -23.70
CA ASP A 173 10.48 13.61 -23.40
C ASP A 173 9.38 12.59 -23.64
N CYS A 174 8.66 12.19 -22.58
CA CYS A 174 7.75 11.05 -22.60
C CYS A 174 6.32 11.47 -22.26
N TYR A 175 5.33 10.85 -22.92
CA TYR A 175 3.91 11.06 -22.63
C TYR A 175 3.19 9.73 -22.46
N ILE A 176 2.32 9.61 -21.45
CA ILE A 176 1.38 8.49 -21.34
C ILE A 176 0.08 8.85 -22.02
N ILE A 177 -0.46 7.92 -22.79
CA ILE A 177 -1.76 8.08 -23.44
C ILE A 177 -2.70 7.02 -22.88
N ARG A 178 -3.82 7.47 -22.31
CA ARG A 178 -4.91 6.61 -21.92
C ARG A 178 -6.11 6.84 -22.82
N ASN A 179 -6.58 5.78 -23.47
CA ASN A 179 -7.74 5.82 -24.36
C ASN A 179 -8.88 5.00 -23.76
N ASP A 180 -10.09 5.55 -23.77
CA ASP A 180 -11.26 4.94 -23.17
C ASP A 180 -12.17 4.13 -24.11
N HIS A 181 -11.94 4.24 -25.43
CA HIS A 181 -12.65 3.52 -26.50
C HIS A 181 -14.19 3.67 -26.46
N GLY A 182 -14.73 4.67 -25.74
CA GLY A 182 -16.16 4.99 -25.74
C GLY A 182 -17.10 4.00 -25.05
N GLY A 183 -16.61 3.09 -24.19
CA GLY A 183 -17.41 2.05 -23.54
C GLY A 183 -17.07 1.74 -22.08
N CYS A 184 -16.32 2.62 -21.41
CA CYS A 184 -15.82 2.38 -20.06
C CYS A 184 -16.65 3.12 -18.98
N CYS A 185 -16.44 2.76 -17.71
CA CYS A 185 -17.12 3.41 -16.59
C CYS A 185 -16.74 4.89 -16.45
N LYS A 186 -17.59 5.67 -15.77
CA LYS A 186 -17.40 7.13 -15.57
C LYS A 186 -16.03 7.49 -14.96
N TRP A 187 -15.44 6.64 -14.11
CA TRP A 187 -14.10 6.86 -13.56
C TRP A 187 -13.00 6.60 -14.61
N CYS A 188 -13.11 5.51 -15.39
CA CYS A 188 -12.15 5.18 -16.44
C CYS A 188 -12.12 6.26 -17.56
N SER A 189 -13.27 6.82 -17.95
CA SER A 189 -13.38 7.84 -19.01
C SER A 189 -12.78 9.18 -18.57
N LYS A 190 -12.91 9.54 -17.28
CA LYS A 190 -12.29 10.74 -16.71
C LYS A 190 -10.76 10.69 -16.67
N LEU A 191 -10.17 9.49 -16.75
CA LEU A 191 -8.73 9.28 -16.80
C LEU A 191 -8.18 9.20 -18.23
N ALA A 192 -9.04 9.29 -19.25
CA ALA A 192 -8.59 9.34 -20.64
C ALA A 192 -7.89 10.67 -20.92
N GLY A 193 -6.74 10.61 -21.59
CA GLY A 193 -5.92 11.79 -21.82
C GLY A 193 -4.48 11.47 -22.20
N LYS A 194 -3.75 12.52 -22.59
CA LYS A 194 -2.31 12.51 -22.82
C LYS A 194 -1.65 13.25 -21.65
N TYR A 195 -0.69 12.61 -21.00
CA TYR A 195 -0.04 13.10 -19.79
C TYR A 195 1.47 13.16 -19.99
N HIS A 196 2.08 14.31 -19.75
CA HIS A 196 3.53 14.48 -19.78
C HIS A 196 4.18 13.78 -18.58
N TYR A 197 5.17 12.92 -18.83
CA TYR A 197 5.79 12.06 -17.82
C TYR A 197 7.15 12.62 -17.36
N PRO A 198 7.41 12.67 -16.04
CA PRO A 198 6.54 12.19 -14.95
C PRO A 198 5.53 13.21 -14.39
N GLU A 199 5.64 14.50 -14.74
CA GLU A 199 5.07 15.62 -13.99
C GLU A 199 3.54 15.65 -13.97
N ASP A 200 2.91 15.37 -15.12
CA ASP A 200 1.47 15.52 -15.32
C ASP A 200 0.71 14.20 -15.21
N VAL A 201 1.39 13.11 -14.82
CA VAL A 201 0.84 11.76 -14.83
C VAL A 201 0.07 11.49 -13.55
N PRO A 202 -1.27 11.40 -13.58
CA PRO A 202 -2.06 11.04 -12.42
C PRO A 202 -1.77 9.59 -12.04
N LYS A 203 -1.68 9.30 -10.75
CA LYS A 203 -1.33 7.95 -10.26
C LYS A 203 -2.33 6.87 -10.70
N ASP A 204 -3.55 7.27 -11.02
CA ASP A 204 -4.60 6.36 -11.48
C ASP A 204 -4.53 6.06 -12.98
N VAL A 205 -3.61 6.68 -13.75
CA VAL A 205 -3.53 6.48 -15.21
C VAL A 205 -3.27 5.03 -15.60
N TYR A 206 -2.60 4.25 -14.75
CA TYR A 206 -2.32 2.83 -14.98
C TYR A 206 -3.34 1.89 -14.35
N ARG A 207 -4.20 2.42 -13.47
CA ARG A 207 -5.21 1.65 -12.73
C ARG A 207 -6.44 1.39 -13.60
N ARG A 208 -7.11 0.27 -13.37
CA ARG A 208 -8.32 -0.14 -14.10
C ARG A 208 -9.30 -0.80 -13.14
N HIS A 209 -10.59 -0.62 -13.39
CA HIS A 209 -11.61 -1.48 -12.78
C HIS A 209 -11.66 -2.83 -13.51
N ASP A 210 -12.25 -3.83 -12.85
CA ASP A 210 -12.55 -5.11 -13.49
C ASP A 210 -13.41 -4.89 -14.75
N ASN A 211 -13.04 -5.56 -15.84
CA ASN A 211 -13.73 -5.49 -17.15
C ASN A 211 -13.71 -4.12 -17.86
N CYS A 212 -12.73 -3.24 -17.57
CA CYS A 212 -12.62 -1.91 -18.22
C CYS A 212 -11.94 -1.98 -19.62
N GLY A 213 -12.56 -1.37 -20.62
CA GLY A 213 -12.11 -1.34 -22.03
C GLY A 213 -10.90 -0.44 -22.35
N CYS A 214 -10.38 0.36 -21.41
CA CYS A 214 -9.34 1.36 -21.67
C CYS A 214 -7.93 0.80 -21.94
N THR A 215 -7.17 1.44 -22.81
CA THR A 215 -5.75 1.14 -23.08
C THR A 215 -4.85 2.23 -22.50
N VAL A 216 -3.63 1.87 -22.11
CA VAL A 216 -2.62 2.81 -21.58
C VAL A 216 -1.32 2.58 -22.30
N THR A 217 -0.88 3.52 -23.13
CA THR A 217 0.34 3.44 -23.92
C THR A 217 1.25 4.63 -23.59
N TYR A 218 2.41 4.75 -24.24
CA TYR A 218 3.24 5.94 -24.11
C TYR A 218 3.95 6.31 -25.42
N LEU A 219 4.35 7.57 -25.56
CA LEU A 219 5.13 8.15 -26.65
C LEU A 219 6.42 8.78 -26.11
N ASN A 220 7.46 8.83 -26.94
CA ASN A 220 8.75 9.47 -26.66
C ASN A 220 9.22 10.37 -27.84
N GLY A 221 9.51 11.66 -27.58
CA GLY A 221 9.88 12.73 -28.57
C GLY A 221 8.68 13.51 -29.12
N ARG A 222 8.70 14.85 -29.37
CA ARG A 222 9.64 15.69 -30.14
C ARG A 222 9.90 17.10 -29.51
N LYS A 223 11.07 17.20 -28.86
CA LYS A 223 11.97 18.35 -28.59
C LYS A 223 11.66 19.37 -27.46
N ALA A 224 12.24 19.14 -26.28
CA ALA A 224 12.24 20.01 -25.11
C ALA A 224 13.54 20.86 -24.96
N GLN A 225 13.52 21.84 -24.02
CA GLN A 225 14.58 22.83 -23.78
C GLN A 225 15.61 22.37 -22.73
N ASN A 226 16.88 22.62 -23.01
CA ASN A 226 17.97 22.36 -22.07
C ASN A 226 18.10 23.46 -21.00
N VAL A 227 18.05 23.09 -19.71
CA VAL A 227 18.05 24.01 -18.54
C VAL A 227 19.41 24.70 -18.30
N TRP A 228 20.52 24.13 -18.77
CA TRP A 228 21.86 24.70 -18.57
C TRP A 228 22.42 25.38 -19.83
N SER A 229 22.17 24.83 -21.03
CA SER A 229 22.69 25.37 -22.29
C SER A 229 21.75 26.34 -23.00
N LYS A 230 20.49 26.44 -22.55
CA LYS A 230 19.40 27.23 -23.14
C LYS A 230 19.07 26.95 -24.61
N THR A 231 19.61 25.87 -25.20
CA THR A 231 19.31 25.48 -26.59
C THR A 231 17.93 24.84 -26.69
N ARG A 232 17.16 25.21 -27.73
CA ARG A 232 15.79 24.74 -27.99
C ARG A 232 15.72 24.07 -29.36
N TRP A 233 14.83 23.10 -29.50
CA TRP A 233 14.44 22.54 -30.80
C TRP A 233 12.95 22.12 -30.74
N ASP A 234 12.28 21.98 -31.89
CA ASP A 234 10.81 22.09 -32.10
C ASP A 234 9.85 21.01 -31.52
N ILE A 235 8.94 21.52 -30.68
CA ILE A 235 7.60 21.02 -30.35
C ILE A 235 6.58 21.61 -31.34
N SER A 236 5.48 20.90 -31.62
CA SER A 236 4.43 21.35 -32.56
C SER A 236 3.47 22.41 -31.97
N ASP A 237 2.85 23.25 -32.81
CA ASP A 237 2.05 24.44 -32.40
C ASP A 237 0.89 24.15 -31.42
N GLU A 238 0.28 22.97 -31.47
CA GLU A 238 -0.82 22.58 -30.57
C GLU A 238 -0.33 22.20 -29.16
N GLU A 239 0.88 21.66 -29.04
CA GLU A 239 1.48 21.24 -27.77
C GLU A 239 1.86 22.45 -26.89
N LEU A 240 2.08 23.64 -27.49
CA LEU A 240 2.36 24.88 -26.77
C LEU A 240 1.10 25.52 -26.15
N GLU A 241 -0.09 25.25 -26.69
CA GLU A 241 -1.34 25.92 -26.30
C GLU A 241 -2.05 25.23 -25.12
N GLN A 242 -1.82 23.92 -24.94
CA GLN A 242 -2.30 23.19 -23.75
C GLN A 242 -1.48 23.51 -22.49
N MET A 243 -0.17 23.72 -22.63
CA MET A 243 0.73 24.12 -21.54
C MET A 243 0.34 25.48 -20.91
N LYS A 244 -0.33 26.38 -21.65
CA LYS A 244 -0.83 27.68 -21.16
C LYS A 244 -2.04 27.58 -20.22
N LYS A 245 -2.80 26.47 -20.23
CA LYS A 245 -4.01 26.30 -19.39
C LYS A 245 -3.71 25.82 -17.96
N ALA A 246 -2.51 25.32 -17.69
CA ALA A 246 -2.13 24.73 -16.41
C ALA A 246 -1.53 25.72 -15.39
N GLY A 247 -1.27 26.98 -15.76
CA GLY A 247 -0.46 27.87 -14.93
C GLY A 247 -1.18 28.84 -13.97
N SER A 248 -2.45 29.21 -14.17
CA SER A 248 -3.13 30.22 -13.34
C SER A 248 -4.66 30.32 -13.58
N ARG A 249 -5.50 29.95 -12.60
CA ARG A 249 -6.59 30.78 -12.00
C ARG A 249 -7.63 29.95 -11.21
N GLN A 250 -8.02 30.53 -10.07
CA GLN A 250 -9.07 30.09 -9.12
C GLN A 250 -10.47 29.98 -9.75
N PRO A 251 -11.37 29.13 -9.21
CA PRO A 251 -12.77 29.08 -9.63
C PRO A 251 -13.59 30.28 -9.13
N VAL A 252 -14.16 31.02 -10.07
CA VAL A 252 -15.18 32.07 -9.86
C VAL A 252 -16.54 31.41 -9.61
N ARG A 253 -17.24 31.84 -8.54
CA ARG A 253 -18.63 31.46 -8.21
C ARG A 253 -19.64 32.23 -9.07
N LEU A 254 -20.72 31.56 -9.45
CA LEU A 254 -21.99 32.19 -9.84
C LEU A 254 -22.85 32.40 -8.58
N ASP A 255 -23.28 33.63 -8.33
CA ASP A 255 -24.12 34.05 -7.20
C ASP A 255 -25.61 34.20 -7.58
N LYS A 256 -26.45 33.96 -6.57
CA LYS A 256 -27.71 34.61 -6.13
C LYS A 256 -28.79 33.56 -5.81
N ARG A 257 -29.33 33.46 -4.59
CA ARG A 257 -29.76 34.53 -3.67
C ARG A 257 -29.81 34.08 -2.20
N GLY A 258 -29.48 35.03 -1.31
CA GLY A 258 -30.04 35.27 0.03
C GLY A 258 -29.65 34.25 1.12
N VAL A 259 -29.10 34.61 2.28
CA VAL A 259 -29.17 35.84 3.05
C VAL A 259 -27.90 35.97 3.89
N SER A 260 -27.44 37.21 3.98
CA SER A 260 -26.36 37.77 4.78
C SER A 260 -26.37 37.37 6.26
N GLY A 261 -25.19 37.27 6.87
CA GLY A 261 -25.09 37.27 8.34
C GLY A 261 -23.69 37.05 8.93
N ILE A 262 -22.78 38.01 8.70
CA ILE A 262 -21.80 38.49 9.70
C ILE A 262 -20.77 37.49 10.24
N MET A 263 -19.51 37.71 9.84
CA MET A 263 -18.33 37.22 10.54
C MET A 263 -18.32 37.76 11.99
N LYS A 264 -18.18 36.86 12.96
CA LYS A 264 -17.45 37.12 14.20
C LYS A 264 -16.54 35.93 14.48
N GLU A 265 -15.25 36.22 14.58
CA GLU A 265 -14.32 35.40 15.35
C GLU A 265 -14.91 35.21 16.75
N ASN A 266 -14.94 33.96 17.22
CA ASN A 266 -14.81 33.67 18.64
C ASN A 266 -14.40 32.21 18.85
N SER A 267 -13.39 32.06 19.69
CA SER A 267 -12.98 30.84 20.33
C SER A 267 -14.15 30.13 21.02
N SER A 268 -14.40 28.88 20.66
CA SER A 268 -14.93 27.87 21.58
C SER A 268 -14.57 26.49 21.05
N MET A 269 -13.50 25.89 21.59
CA MET A 269 -13.39 24.43 21.55
C MET A 269 -14.65 23.91 22.25
N ALA A 270 -15.50 23.17 21.54
CA ALA A 270 -16.54 22.41 22.22
C ALA A 270 -15.81 21.39 23.11
N LYS A 271 -15.78 21.65 24.42
CA LYS A 271 -15.13 20.81 25.41
C LYS A 271 -15.82 19.46 25.42
N PHE A 272 -15.06 18.36 25.30
CA PHE A 272 -15.61 17.01 25.43
C PHE A 272 -16.39 16.88 26.74
N ILE A 273 -17.59 16.33 26.66
CA ILE A 273 -18.43 16.03 27.82
C ILE A 273 -18.48 14.50 27.95
N PRO A 274 -17.97 13.92 29.05
CA PRO A 274 -18.05 12.48 29.29
C PRO A 274 -19.51 11.99 29.26
N ALA A 275 -19.73 10.83 28.65
CA ALA A 275 -21.04 10.19 28.66
C ALA A 275 -21.29 9.43 29.97
N ASP A 276 -22.55 9.35 30.37
CA ASP A 276 -22.97 8.69 31.61
C ASP A 276 -23.24 7.17 31.45
N THR A 277 -23.33 6.69 30.21
CA THR A 277 -23.58 5.26 29.88
C THR A 277 -22.68 4.80 28.73
N ILE A 278 -22.49 3.48 28.60
CA ILE A 278 -21.71 2.88 27.49
C ILE A 278 -22.40 3.15 26.16
N GLU A 279 -23.74 3.12 26.13
CA GLU A 279 -24.56 3.42 24.96
C GLU A 279 -24.37 4.86 24.49
N ASN A 280 -24.43 5.83 25.41
CA ASN A 280 -24.20 7.25 25.09
C ASN A 280 -22.75 7.48 24.65
N ALA A 281 -21.80 6.79 25.29
CA ALA A 281 -20.39 6.85 24.90
C ALA A 281 -20.19 6.28 23.48
N LYS A 282 -20.84 5.16 23.14
CA LYS A 282 -20.84 4.57 21.79
C LYS A 282 -21.45 5.52 20.76
N GLU A 283 -22.57 6.16 21.11
CA GLU A 283 -23.21 7.15 20.24
C GLU A 283 -22.27 8.32 19.95
N TYR A 284 -21.54 8.80 20.97
CA TYR A 284 -20.51 9.80 20.77
C TYR A 284 -19.39 9.31 19.82
N THR A 285 -18.95 8.05 19.94
CA THR A 285 -17.90 7.48 19.09
C THR A 285 -18.28 7.47 17.60
N LEU A 286 -19.57 7.40 17.25
CA LEU A 286 -20.04 7.44 15.84
C LEU A 286 -19.72 8.76 15.11
N LYS A 287 -19.30 9.80 15.83
CA LYS A 287 -18.75 11.02 15.22
C LYS A 287 -17.46 10.73 14.44
N PHE A 288 -16.66 9.77 14.90
CA PHE A 288 -15.34 9.47 14.33
C PHE A 288 -15.37 8.30 13.33
N ALA A 289 -16.39 7.45 13.39
CA ALA A 289 -16.51 6.27 12.53
C ALA A 289 -17.93 5.99 12.05
N ASP A 290 -18.07 5.34 10.90
CA ASP A 290 -19.39 4.94 10.38
C ASP A 290 -20.00 3.76 11.15
N LYS A 291 -19.17 2.85 11.64
CA LYS A 291 -19.59 1.71 12.45
C LYS A 291 -18.82 1.67 13.75
N VAL A 292 -19.54 1.51 14.86
CA VAL A 292 -18.92 1.39 16.19
C VAL A 292 -19.44 0.14 16.88
N ASN A 293 -18.50 -0.69 17.32
CA ASN A 293 -18.77 -1.84 18.16
C ASN A 293 -18.08 -1.68 19.51
N VAL A 294 -18.86 -1.62 20.61
CA VAL A 294 -18.35 -1.58 21.99
C VAL A 294 -18.75 -2.81 22.79
N LYS A 295 -19.01 -3.94 22.10
CA LYS A 295 -19.49 -5.16 22.75
C LYS A 295 -18.54 -5.59 23.87
N ASN A 296 -19.13 -5.87 25.04
CA ASN A 296 -18.45 -6.29 26.28
C ASN A 296 -17.53 -5.24 26.94
N VAL A 297 -17.57 -3.97 26.51
CA VAL A 297 -16.92 -2.88 27.24
C VAL A 297 -17.77 -2.54 28.47
N LYS A 298 -17.14 -2.58 29.64
CA LYS A 298 -17.74 -2.33 30.96
C LYS A 298 -17.17 -1.08 31.62
N ASN A 299 -15.92 -0.73 31.30
CA ASN A 299 -15.26 0.43 31.86
C ASN A 299 -15.61 1.70 31.06
N LEU A 300 -16.62 2.42 31.54
CA LEU A 300 -17.10 3.66 30.94
C LEU A 300 -16.00 4.75 30.91
N ASN A 301 -15.17 4.83 31.94
CA ASN A 301 -14.09 5.82 32.00
C ASN A 301 -13.07 5.61 30.89
N SER A 302 -12.70 4.36 30.60
CA SER A 302 -11.81 4.05 29.47
C SER A 302 -12.45 4.41 28.14
N LEU A 303 -13.73 4.12 27.92
CA LEU A 303 -14.42 4.46 26.67
C LEU A 303 -14.59 5.99 26.51
N ASN A 304 -14.91 6.70 27.59
CA ASN A 304 -14.91 8.16 27.60
C ASN A 304 -13.51 8.73 27.31
N THR A 305 -12.45 8.09 27.80
CA THR A 305 -11.06 8.48 27.50
C THR A 305 -10.73 8.30 26.02
N VAL A 306 -11.21 7.21 25.39
CA VAL A 306 -11.09 7.03 23.92
C VAL A 306 -11.79 8.19 23.20
N ASN A 307 -13.04 8.51 23.58
CA ASN A 307 -13.80 9.59 22.95
C ASN A 307 -13.18 10.98 23.15
N GLU A 308 -12.70 11.28 24.35
CA GLU A 308 -11.98 12.52 24.66
C GLU A 308 -10.73 12.62 23.78
N THR A 309 -9.93 11.55 23.74
CA THR A 309 -8.68 11.50 22.98
C THR A 309 -8.93 11.65 21.49
N LEU A 310 -9.93 10.99 20.92
CA LEU A 310 -10.31 11.14 19.52
C LEU A 310 -10.86 12.54 19.21
N THR A 311 -11.58 13.16 20.15
CA THR A 311 -12.06 14.55 20.01
C THR A 311 -10.88 15.49 19.87
N ASP A 312 -9.93 15.41 20.80
CA ASP A 312 -8.74 16.26 20.83
C ASP A 312 -7.85 16.04 19.59
N LEU A 313 -7.60 14.77 19.24
CA LEU A 313 -6.74 14.41 18.11
C LEU A 313 -7.36 14.79 16.77
N THR A 314 -8.66 14.58 16.58
CA THR A 314 -9.34 14.97 15.32
C THR A 314 -9.39 16.48 15.16
N ALA A 315 -9.52 17.22 16.27
CA ALA A 315 -9.49 18.69 16.23
C ALA A 315 -8.08 19.22 15.87
N LYS A 316 -7.01 18.60 16.38
CA LYS A 316 -5.62 19.02 16.12
C LYS A 316 -5.07 18.52 14.79
N TYR A 317 -5.40 17.29 14.43
CA TYR A 317 -4.86 16.55 13.28
C TYR A 317 -6.03 15.91 12.51
N PRO A 318 -6.73 16.68 11.66
CA PRO A 318 -7.95 16.21 11.02
C PRO A 318 -7.73 15.02 10.10
N VAL A 319 -8.35 13.89 10.40
CA VAL A 319 -8.36 12.68 9.56
C VAL A 319 -9.72 12.52 8.88
N ASP A 320 -9.75 11.83 7.76
CA ASP A 320 -10.99 11.39 7.15
C ASP A 320 -11.70 10.42 8.10
N LYS A 321 -13.03 10.48 8.11
CA LYS A 321 -13.86 9.68 9.00
C LYS A 321 -13.58 8.18 8.79
N LEU A 322 -13.44 7.46 9.89
CA LEU A 322 -13.12 6.03 9.88
C LEU A 322 -14.34 5.21 9.43
N GLN A 323 -14.08 4.03 8.86
CA GLN A 323 -15.13 3.07 8.56
C GLN A 323 -15.60 2.38 9.84
N ASP A 324 -14.67 1.98 10.69
CA ASP A 324 -14.99 1.22 11.89
C ASP A 324 -14.09 1.53 13.09
N ILE A 325 -14.72 1.56 14.27
CA ILE A 325 -14.06 1.49 15.57
C ILE A 325 -14.62 0.27 16.30
N ASN A 326 -13.77 -0.75 16.55
CA ASN A 326 -14.20 -1.99 17.18
C ASN A 326 -13.47 -2.26 18.50
N CYS A 327 -14.24 -2.45 19.57
CA CYS A 327 -13.76 -3.05 20.80
C CYS A 327 -14.00 -4.56 20.72
N SER A 328 -12.93 -5.35 20.65
CA SER A 328 -13.02 -6.80 20.49
C SER A 328 -12.17 -7.58 21.50
N SER A 329 -12.69 -8.73 21.96
CA SER A 329 -11.93 -9.73 22.72
C SER A 329 -11.04 -10.62 21.85
N THR A 330 -11.12 -10.51 20.52
CA THR A 330 -10.34 -11.33 19.58
C THR A 330 -8.90 -10.84 19.37
N LEU A 331 -8.56 -9.65 19.85
CA LEU A 331 -7.20 -9.13 19.90
C LEU A 331 -6.40 -9.88 20.97
N LYS A 332 -5.76 -10.99 20.57
CA LYS A 332 -5.05 -11.90 21.50
C LYS A 332 -3.66 -11.40 21.94
N LYS A 333 -3.01 -10.52 21.17
CA LYS A 333 -1.59 -10.16 21.36
C LYS A 333 -1.30 -8.66 21.45
N ALA A 334 -2.26 -7.80 21.15
CA ALA A 334 -2.09 -6.35 21.12
C ALA A 334 -3.20 -5.65 21.90
N ASN A 335 -2.87 -4.50 22.49
CA ASN A 335 -3.84 -3.69 23.23
C ASN A 335 -4.77 -2.92 22.27
N ALA A 336 -4.23 -2.50 21.13
CA ALA A 336 -4.97 -1.91 20.03
C ALA A 336 -4.22 -2.17 18.70
N ARG A 337 -4.84 -1.81 17.58
CA ARG A 337 -4.23 -1.70 16.26
C ARG A 337 -5.07 -0.75 15.40
N ALA A 338 -4.43 -0.05 14.47
CA ALA A 338 -5.13 0.77 13.49
C ALA A 338 -4.57 0.67 12.07
N ASN A 339 -5.36 1.16 11.13
CA ASN A 339 -4.96 1.50 9.78
C ASN A 339 -5.67 2.80 9.37
N GLY A 340 -5.43 3.30 8.16
CA GLY A 340 -6.03 4.55 7.69
C GLY A 340 -7.57 4.65 7.69
N ARG A 341 -8.35 3.59 7.99
CA ARG A 341 -9.82 3.66 8.11
C ARG A 341 -10.41 2.88 9.29
N GLY A 342 -9.61 2.19 10.10
CA GLY A 342 -10.11 1.34 11.18
C GLY A 342 -9.28 1.47 12.45
N LEU A 343 -9.93 1.39 13.60
CA LEU A 343 -9.31 1.34 14.92
C LEU A 343 -9.91 0.19 15.74
N ASP A 344 -9.11 -0.83 16.01
CA ASP A 344 -9.50 -1.93 16.88
C ASP A 344 -8.83 -1.79 18.25
N ILE A 345 -9.61 -1.91 19.33
CA ILE A 345 -9.11 -1.86 20.70
C ILE A 345 -9.52 -3.13 21.45
N SER A 346 -8.61 -3.69 22.24
CA SER A 346 -8.90 -4.88 23.04
C SER A 346 -9.93 -4.54 24.12
N THR A 347 -11.06 -5.26 24.13
CA THR A 347 -12.08 -5.09 25.17
C THR A 347 -11.52 -5.41 26.56
N LYS A 348 -10.62 -6.40 26.65
CA LYS A 348 -9.93 -6.72 27.91
C LYS A 348 -9.11 -5.52 28.39
N TYR A 349 -8.33 -4.93 27.49
CA TYR A 349 -7.48 -3.78 27.82
C TYR A 349 -8.29 -2.55 28.26
N LEU A 350 -9.40 -2.25 27.61
CA LEU A 350 -10.28 -1.15 28.03
C LEU A 350 -10.90 -1.40 29.40
N ASN A 351 -11.30 -2.64 29.69
CA ASN A 351 -11.89 -2.99 30.97
C ASN A 351 -10.87 -2.99 32.11
N GLU A 352 -9.66 -3.46 31.83
CA GLU A 352 -8.58 -3.66 32.79
C GLU A 352 -7.29 -2.95 32.31
N PRO A 353 -7.27 -1.60 32.26
CA PRO A 353 -6.06 -0.89 31.91
C PRO A 353 -4.98 -1.13 32.97
N PRO A 354 -3.69 -1.02 32.62
CA PRO A 354 -2.59 -1.36 33.50
C PRO A 354 -2.63 -0.54 34.79
N ALA A 355 -2.64 -1.19 35.94
CA ALA A 355 -2.76 -0.50 37.24
C ALA A 355 -1.48 0.27 37.63
N MET A 356 -0.32 -0.13 37.11
CA MET A 356 0.98 0.44 37.46
C MET A 356 1.85 0.63 36.22
N VAL A 357 2.75 1.61 36.31
CA VAL A 357 3.79 1.86 35.31
C VAL A 357 4.95 0.89 35.52
N THR A 358 5.60 0.46 34.44
CA THR A 358 6.80 -0.38 34.54
C THR A 358 7.98 0.46 35.06
N ASP A 359 8.63 0.01 36.14
CA ASP A 359 9.87 0.62 36.64
C ASP A 359 11.07 0.18 35.80
N TRP A 360 11.33 0.92 34.72
CA TRP A 360 12.41 0.67 33.79
C TRP A 360 13.80 0.84 34.41
N LYS A 361 13.94 1.74 35.37
CA LYS A 361 15.21 1.95 36.07
C LYS A 361 15.59 0.69 36.84
N THR A 362 14.70 0.22 37.72
CA THR A 362 14.94 -1.00 38.49
C THR A 362 15.09 -2.23 37.60
N ARG A 363 14.31 -2.32 36.50
CA ARG A 363 14.45 -3.38 35.50
C ARG A 363 15.86 -3.38 34.90
N ASN A 364 16.33 -2.23 34.40
CA ASN A 364 17.62 -2.12 33.73
C ASN A 364 18.78 -2.37 34.72
N GLU A 365 18.67 -1.90 35.97
CA GLU A 365 19.63 -2.21 37.03
C GLU A 365 19.74 -3.73 37.31
N LYS A 366 18.61 -4.45 37.30
CA LYS A 366 18.61 -5.92 37.43
C LYS A 366 19.29 -6.60 36.24
N PHE A 367 18.98 -6.18 35.02
CA PHE A 367 19.58 -6.75 33.82
C PHE A 367 21.08 -6.44 33.69
N ALA A 368 21.52 -5.25 34.08
CA ALA A 368 22.93 -4.87 34.09
C ALA A 368 23.76 -5.79 35.00
N LYS A 369 23.20 -6.24 36.14
CA LYS A 369 23.85 -7.21 37.04
C LYS A 369 24.01 -8.60 36.43
N LEU A 370 23.18 -8.98 35.46
CA LEU A 370 23.28 -10.27 34.77
C LEU A 370 24.39 -10.28 33.69
N ILE A 371 24.80 -9.12 33.16
CA ILE A 371 25.81 -9.04 32.10
C ILE A 371 27.12 -9.76 32.49
N PRO A 372 27.73 -9.50 33.67
CA PRO A 372 28.91 -10.23 34.11
C PRO A 372 28.67 -11.75 34.27
N GLU A 373 27.49 -12.15 34.74
CA GLU A 373 27.13 -13.56 34.90
C GLU A 373 27.09 -14.29 33.56
N TYR A 374 26.53 -13.66 32.52
CA TYR A 374 26.50 -14.20 31.16
C TYR A 374 27.90 -14.28 30.55
N GLN A 375 28.73 -13.23 30.72
CA GLN A 375 30.11 -13.22 30.24
C GLN A 375 30.95 -14.33 30.89
N ALA A 376 30.80 -14.53 32.21
CA ALA A 376 31.44 -15.61 32.93
C ALA A 376 30.93 -16.99 32.47
N ALA A 377 29.62 -17.17 32.29
CA ALA A 377 29.04 -18.41 31.80
C ALA A 377 29.57 -18.78 30.41
N ILE A 378 29.64 -17.81 29.48
CA ILE A 378 30.19 -17.99 28.12
C ILE A 378 31.66 -18.43 28.15
N SER A 379 32.44 -17.90 29.09
CA SER A 379 33.89 -18.13 29.19
C SER A 379 34.26 -19.36 30.04
N SER A 380 33.28 -19.94 30.75
CA SER A 380 33.51 -20.99 31.76
C SER A 380 33.94 -22.36 31.20
N GLY A 381 33.72 -22.61 29.91
CA GLY A 381 33.90 -23.95 29.30
C GLY A 381 32.88 -25.00 29.75
N LYS A 382 31.90 -24.65 30.60
CA LYS A 382 30.92 -25.60 31.20
C LYS A 382 29.70 -25.88 30.31
N TYR A 383 29.52 -25.14 29.23
CA TYR A 383 28.32 -25.19 28.38
C TYR A 383 28.64 -25.74 26.99
N SER A 384 27.69 -26.48 26.41
CA SER A 384 27.79 -26.93 25.02
C SER A 384 27.83 -25.75 24.04
N ALA A 385 28.34 -25.98 22.84
CA ALA A 385 28.38 -24.96 21.79
C ALA A 385 27.00 -24.34 21.48
N ALA A 386 25.92 -25.13 21.54
CA ALA A 386 24.56 -24.63 21.35
C ALA A 386 24.11 -23.70 22.49
N GLN A 387 24.41 -24.05 23.74
CA GLN A 387 24.11 -23.22 24.90
C GLN A 387 24.92 -21.93 24.88
N VAL A 388 26.21 -21.98 24.54
CA VAL A 388 27.05 -20.78 24.39
C VAL A 388 26.49 -19.84 23.31
N ARG A 389 26.04 -20.37 22.17
CA ARG A 389 25.37 -19.55 21.14
C ARG A 389 24.12 -18.86 21.67
N LYS A 390 23.30 -19.56 22.46
CA LYS A 390 22.11 -18.98 23.09
C LYS A 390 22.49 -17.88 24.08
N LEU A 391 23.43 -18.15 24.99
CA LEU A 391 23.93 -17.17 25.96
C LEU A 391 24.49 -15.91 25.28
N LYS A 392 25.23 -16.05 24.19
CA LYS A 392 25.72 -14.90 23.40
C LYS A 392 24.57 -14.09 22.81
N LYS A 393 23.54 -14.75 22.28
CA LYS A 393 22.35 -14.07 21.74
C LYS A 393 21.59 -13.31 22.84
N ASP A 394 21.37 -13.95 23.97
CA ASP A 394 20.67 -13.38 25.12
C ASP A 394 21.48 -12.20 25.71
N LEU A 395 22.80 -12.31 25.78
CA LEU A 395 23.70 -11.23 26.22
C LEU A 395 23.56 -9.99 25.31
N VAL A 396 23.62 -10.16 23.99
CA VAL A 396 23.42 -9.05 23.04
C VAL A 396 22.05 -8.40 23.21
N GLN A 397 20.99 -9.19 23.45
CA GLN A 397 19.66 -8.66 23.70
C GLN A 397 19.56 -7.89 25.02
N ILE A 398 20.23 -8.35 26.06
CA ILE A 398 20.30 -7.66 27.36
C ILE A 398 21.07 -6.35 27.20
N GLU A 399 22.29 -6.40 26.64
CA GLU A 399 23.16 -5.23 26.44
C GLU A 399 22.48 -4.16 25.59
N GLU A 400 21.73 -4.55 24.57
CA GLU A 400 20.95 -3.61 23.76
C GLU A 400 19.70 -3.11 24.50
N GLY A 401 18.99 -4.01 25.17
CA GLY A 401 17.72 -3.72 25.85
C GLY A 401 17.85 -2.77 27.04
N ILE A 402 18.98 -2.80 27.77
CA ILE A 402 19.21 -1.92 28.92
C ILE A 402 19.46 -0.46 28.54
N LYS A 403 19.75 -0.18 27.26
CA LYS A 403 19.95 1.19 26.77
C LYS A 403 18.63 1.96 26.71
N TYR A 404 17.51 1.26 26.54
CA TYR A 404 16.18 1.89 26.43
C TYR A 404 15.62 2.31 27.78
N SER A 405 15.02 3.50 27.80
CA SER A 405 14.35 4.07 28.98
C SER A 405 12.92 3.57 29.19
N ARG A 406 12.30 2.98 28.17
CA ARG A 406 10.91 2.48 28.17
C ARG A 406 10.68 1.45 27.05
N TRP A 407 9.67 0.59 27.19
CA TRP A 407 9.27 -0.34 26.11
C TRP A 407 8.52 0.38 25.01
N SER A 408 7.45 1.09 25.39
CA SER A 408 6.65 1.95 24.52
C SER A 408 6.24 3.21 25.27
N MET A 409 5.80 4.24 24.57
CA MET A 409 5.21 5.44 25.17
C MET A 409 4.01 5.10 26.04
N SER A 410 3.13 4.22 25.58
CA SER A 410 1.97 3.78 26.38
C SER A 410 2.36 3.05 27.67
N SER A 411 3.53 2.41 27.72
CA SER A 411 4.01 1.68 28.91
C SER A 411 4.46 2.57 30.07
N THR A 412 4.60 3.89 29.84
CA THR A 412 4.97 4.86 30.90
C THR A 412 3.76 5.43 31.64
N PHE A 413 2.55 4.97 31.30
CA PHE A 413 1.31 5.40 31.93
C PHE A 413 0.55 4.22 32.53
N SER A 414 -0.35 4.53 33.47
CA SER A 414 -1.27 3.57 34.08
C SER A 414 -2.72 4.07 33.93
N GLY A 415 -3.67 3.18 34.17
CA GLY A 415 -5.10 3.47 34.12
C GLY A 415 -5.53 4.02 32.76
N THR A 416 -6.47 4.95 32.78
CA THR A 416 -6.99 5.60 31.56
C THR A 416 -5.93 6.42 30.82
N ASN A 417 -4.89 6.91 31.49
CA ASN A 417 -3.78 7.59 30.80
C ASN A 417 -3.00 6.63 29.88
N ALA A 418 -2.91 5.35 30.22
CA ALA A 418 -2.37 4.33 29.32
C ALA A 418 -3.27 4.15 28.09
N VAL A 419 -4.59 4.12 28.29
CA VAL A 419 -5.57 4.08 27.19
C VAL A 419 -5.42 5.27 26.26
N LYS A 420 -5.29 6.48 26.82
CA LYS A 420 -5.03 7.72 26.06
C LYS A 420 -3.77 7.62 25.20
N ALA A 421 -2.66 7.19 25.80
CA ALA A 421 -1.39 7.04 25.09
C ALA A 421 -1.45 5.95 24.00
N THR A 422 -2.14 4.83 24.26
CA THR A 422 -2.36 3.78 23.25
C THR A 422 -3.20 4.30 22.08
N VAL A 423 -4.31 4.99 22.34
CA VAL A 423 -5.14 5.57 21.26
C VAL A 423 -4.35 6.61 20.46
N ALA A 424 -3.53 7.44 21.12
CA ALA A 424 -2.67 8.41 20.43
C ALA A 424 -1.64 7.71 19.52
N HIS A 425 -1.00 6.63 19.98
CA HIS A 425 -0.10 5.82 19.16
C HIS A 425 -0.82 5.28 17.91
N GLU A 426 -1.97 4.64 18.08
CA GLU A 426 -2.75 4.11 16.95
C GLU A 426 -3.22 5.21 15.98
N TYR A 427 -3.58 6.38 16.52
CA TYR A 427 -3.92 7.54 15.70
C TYR A 427 -2.73 8.04 14.89
N GLY A 428 -1.50 7.88 15.38
CA GLY A 428 -0.28 8.09 14.61
C GLY A 428 -0.24 7.22 13.35
N HIS A 429 -0.62 5.94 13.44
CA HIS A 429 -0.73 5.07 12.26
C HIS A 429 -1.85 5.52 11.31
N ILE A 430 -2.99 5.99 11.83
CA ILE A 430 -4.09 6.54 11.01
C ILE A 430 -3.59 7.75 10.23
N ILE A 431 -2.92 8.70 10.88
CA ILE A 431 -2.29 9.86 10.23
C ILE A 431 -1.30 9.38 9.18
N ALA A 432 -0.40 8.46 9.53
CA ALA A 432 0.63 7.99 8.63
C ALA A 432 0.05 7.38 7.34
N ASP A 433 -1.01 6.61 7.47
CA ASP A 433 -1.71 5.99 6.36
C ASP A 433 -2.56 6.97 5.54
N GLN A 434 -3.17 7.97 6.16
CA GLN A 434 -4.03 8.92 5.45
C GLN A 434 -3.28 10.11 4.86
N TYR A 435 -2.24 10.60 5.53
CA TYR A 435 -1.54 11.83 5.12
C TYR A 435 -0.42 11.54 4.13
N PHE A 436 0.27 10.40 4.30
CA PHE A 436 1.39 10.05 3.42
C PHE A 436 1.47 8.55 3.08
N GLY A 437 0.44 7.77 3.40
CA GLY A 437 0.26 6.36 3.00
C GLY A 437 1.41 5.45 3.41
N GLN A 438 1.89 5.55 4.64
CA GLN A 438 3.11 4.87 5.08
C GLN A 438 3.07 3.33 4.89
N ILE A 439 2.02 2.67 5.40
CA ILE A 439 1.84 1.21 5.30
C ILE A 439 0.92 0.88 4.12
N ASN A 440 -0.27 1.48 4.12
CA ASN A 440 -1.35 1.14 3.20
C ASN A 440 -1.39 1.99 1.93
N ARG A 441 -0.39 2.86 1.73
CA ARG A 441 -0.16 3.56 0.47
C ARG A 441 -1.40 4.37 0.05
N GLY A 442 -1.72 4.34 -1.24
CA GLY A 442 -2.89 5.03 -1.79
C GLY A 442 -4.24 4.39 -1.45
N LEU A 443 -4.28 3.35 -0.61
CA LEU A 443 -5.56 2.79 -0.14
C LEU A 443 -6.31 3.79 0.74
N TYR A 444 -5.57 4.55 1.55
CA TYR A 444 -6.11 5.52 2.50
C TYR A 444 -5.55 6.94 2.35
N CYS A 445 -4.45 7.13 1.62
CA CYS A 445 -3.90 8.45 1.31
C CYS A 445 -4.16 8.80 -0.16
N GLU A 446 -5.13 9.68 -0.42
CA GLU A 446 -5.49 10.14 -1.78
C GLU A 446 -4.27 10.69 -2.54
N ASN A 447 -3.40 11.40 -1.82
CA ASN A 447 -2.19 12.01 -2.36
C ASN A 447 -0.97 11.08 -2.33
N TYR A 448 -1.11 9.79 -2.01
CA TYR A 448 0.04 8.90 -1.75
C TYR A 448 0.99 8.82 -2.94
N GLY A 449 2.26 9.16 -2.75
CA GLY A 449 3.29 9.22 -3.79
C GLY A 449 3.42 10.59 -4.47
N ASP A 450 2.72 11.62 -3.99
CA ASP A 450 2.95 13.01 -4.41
C ASP A 450 4.24 13.52 -3.77
N PRO A 451 4.82 14.65 -4.23
CA PRO A 451 6.08 15.15 -3.70
C PRO A 451 6.05 15.32 -2.18
N ARG A 452 4.90 15.70 -1.61
CA ARG A 452 4.72 15.88 -0.16
C ARG A 452 4.77 14.55 0.59
N SER A 453 3.95 13.58 0.23
CA SER A 453 3.92 12.27 0.89
C SER A 453 5.20 11.47 0.69
N VAL A 454 5.86 11.57 -0.48
CA VAL A 454 7.19 10.99 -0.70
C VAL A 454 8.23 11.66 0.20
N LYS A 455 8.23 12.99 0.28
CA LYS A 455 9.11 13.75 1.17
C LYS A 455 8.92 13.32 2.62
N ILE A 456 7.68 13.30 3.12
CA ILE A 456 7.37 12.93 4.50
C ILE A 456 7.79 11.50 4.79
N LYS A 457 7.47 10.55 3.91
CA LYS A 457 7.89 9.16 4.08
C LYS A 457 9.41 9.02 4.14
N SER A 458 10.14 9.70 3.25
CA SER A 458 11.60 9.75 3.30
C SER A 458 12.09 10.36 4.61
N MET A 459 11.50 11.47 5.06
CA MET A 459 11.86 12.12 6.32
C MET A 459 11.68 11.18 7.52
N VAL A 460 10.61 10.38 7.53
CA VAL A 460 10.37 9.37 8.57
C VAL A 460 11.44 8.27 8.53
N ASP A 461 11.73 7.72 7.35
CA ASP A 461 12.75 6.68 7.17
C ASP A 461 14.16 7.19 7.49
N ASP A 462 14.46 8.44 7.14
CA ASP A 462 15.72 9.13 7.43
C ASP A 462 15.88 9.42 8.91
N ALA A 463 14.83 9.93 9.56
CA ALA A 463 14.81 10.18 11.00
C ALA A 463 14.96 8.86 11.78
N PHE A 464 14.28 7.79 11.37
CA PHE A 464 14.42 6.47 11.99
C PHE A 464 15.87 5.95 11.90
N ARG A 465 16.48 6.01 10.71
CA ARG A 465 17.87 5.58 10.52
C ARG A 465 18.83 6.42 11.36
N LYS A 466 18.64 7.74 11.37
CA LYS A 466 19.48 8.67 12.14
C LYS A 466 19.33 8.46 13.66
N ALA A 467 18.11 8.21 14.15
CA ALA A 467 17.87 7.93 15.57
C ALA A 467 18.57 6.66 16.03
N LYS A 468 18.61 5.61 15.18
CA LYS A 468 19.38 4.39 15.47
C LYS A 468 20.89 4.61 15.44
N GLN A 469 21.38 5.44 14.52
CA GLN A 469 22.81 5.74 14.41
C GLN A 469 23.35 6.60 15.56
N THR A 470 22.57 7.57 16.01
CA THR A 470 22.95 8.53 17.05
C THR A 470 22.66 8.04 18.47
N GLY A 471 21.83 7.00 18.62
CA GLY A 471 21.37 6.50 19.92
C GLY A 471 20.13 7.23 20.45
N ASP A 472 19.61 8.24 19.74
CA ASP A 472 18.36 8.92 20.12
C ASP A 472 17.18 7.93 20.21
N ILE A 473 17.22 6.81 19.49
CA ILE A 473 16.20 5.76 19.56
C ILE A 473 15.99 5.22 20.98
N TYR A 474 17.01 5.27 21.85
CA TYR A 474 16.97 4.75 23.21
C TYR A 474 16.14 5.61 24.18
N SER A 475 16.01 6.91 23.90
CA SER A 475 15.17 7.83 24.70
C SER A 475 13.70 7.80 24.24
N ILE A 476 13.44 7.41 22.99
CA ILE A 476 12.11 7.22 22.42
C ILE A 476 11.46 5.98 23.03
N SER A 477 11.73 4.78 22.53
CA SER A 477 11.28 3.53 23.12
C SER A 477 11.89 2.31 22.43
N GLN A 478 11.88 1.17 23.11
CA GLN A 478 12.29 -0.10 22.50
C GLN A 478 11.40 -0.49 21.32
N TYR A 479 10.10 -0.21 21.41
CA TYR A 479 9.11 -0.53 20.39
C TYR A 479 9.30 0.30 19.12
N ALA A 480 9.68 1.58 19.25
CA ALA A 480 10.05 2.46 18.15
C ALA A 480 11.24 1.92 17.33
N SER A 481 12.07 1.04 17.90
CA SER A 481 13.25 0.48 17.20
C SER A 481 12.92 -0.63 16.20
N THR A 482 11.68 -1.14 16.23
CA THR A 482 11.18 -2.23 15.38
C THR A 482 11.27 -1.87 13.89
N ASP A 483 10.61 -0.79 13.49
CA ASP A 483 10.62 -0.27 12.11
C ASP A 483 10.24 1.22 12.08
N SER A 484 10.28 1.83 10.89
CA SER A 484 10.00 3.27 10.73
C SER A 484 8.53 3.64 10.92
N HIS A 485 7.59 2.67 10.90
CA HIS A 485 6.17 2.90 11.17
C HIS A 485 5.93 3.04 12.67
N GLU A 486 6.45 2.08 13.43
CA GLU A 486 6.39 2.09 14.91
C GLU A 486 7.16 3.28 15.47
N PHE A 487 8.30 3.62 14.85
CA PHE A 487 9.04 4.84 15.17
C PHE A 487 8.18 6.10 15.05
N PHE A 488 7.46 6.27 13.93
CA PHE A 488 6.61 7.45 13.73
C PHE A 488 5.47 7.51 14.74
N ALA A 489 4.76 6.40 14.96
CA ALA A 489 3.64 6.35 15.89
C ALA A 489 4.06 6.61 17.35
N GLU A 490 5.22 6.09 17.77
CA GLU A 490 5.79 6.35 19.09
C GLU A 490 6.24 7.81 19.25
N CYS A 491 6.90 8.40 18.23
CA CYS A 491 7.26 9.82 18.23
C CYS A 491 6.02 10.72 18.28
N PHE A 492 4.97 10.38 17.51
CA PHE A 492 3.72 11.11 17.53
C PHE A 492 3.03 11.06 18.90
N CYS A 493 2.96 9.88 19.52
CA CYS A 493 2.38 9.70 20.85
C CYS A 493 3.14 10.54 21.89
N ALA A 494 4.47 10.48 21.90
CA ALA A 494 5.31 11.28 22.79
C ALA A 494 5.11 12.79 22.58
N HIS A 495 5.08 13.25 21.33
CA HIS A 495 4.81 14.65 20.98
C HIS A 495 3.43 15.11 21.47
N TYR A 496 2.39 14.28 21.31
CA TYR A 496 1.06 14.57 21.82
C TYR A 496 1.02 14.71 23.36
N HIS A 497 1.89 13.98 24.05
CA HIS A 497 2.10 14.06 25.50
C HIS A 497 3.10 15.15 25.94
N GLY A 498 3.61 15.96 25.00
CA GLY A 498 4.45 17.12 25.29
C GLY A 498 5.95 16.83 25.43
N GLU A 499 6.41 15.64 25.04
CA GLU A 499 7.84 15.36 24.95
C GLU A 499 8.47 16.10 23.76
N LYS A 500 9.74 16.47 23.91
CA LYS A 500 10.53 17.16 22.89
C LYS A 500 11.63 16.26 22.36
N PHE A 501 11.91 16.40 21.07
CA PHE A 501 12.91 15.64 20.36
C PHE A 501 14.02 16.51 19.78
N PRO A 502 15.14 15.90 19.34
CA PRO A 502 16.11 16.58 18.49
C PRO A 502 15.46 17.18 17.24
N ASP A 503 16.04 18.28 16.74
CA ASP A 503 15.47 19.10 15.66
C ASP A 503 15.02 18.31 14.42
N TYR A 504 15.74 17.24 14.05
CA TYR A 504 15.40 16.46 12.86
C TYR A 504 14.12 15.63 13.01
N ILE A 505 13.80 15.19 14.24
CA ILE A 505 12.54 14.48 14.55
C ILE A 505 11.40 15.50 14.66
N GLU A 506 11.64 16.64 15.31
CA GLU A 506 10.64 17.72 15.38
C GLU A 506 10.28 18.25 13.98
N GLN A 507 11.27 18.40 13.10
CA GLN A 507 11.04 18.77 11.71
C GLN A 507 10.25 17.70 10.95
N MET A 508 10.58 16.42 11.15
CA MET A 508 9.83 15.29 10.57
C MET A 508 8.37 15.32 11.04
N LEU A 509 8.12 15.45 12.35
CA LEU A 509 6.77 15.52 12.91
C LEU A 509 6.01 16.73 12.38
N LYS A 510 6.63 17.91 12.35
CA LYS A 510 6.01 19.13 11.82
C LYS A 510 5.52 18.96 10.38
N GLU A 511 6.36 18.38 9.52
CA GLU A 511 6.03 18.13 8.11
C GLU A 511 4.99 17.03 7.97
N ALA A 512 5.09 15.96 8.77
CA ALA A 512 4.19 14.81 8.74
C ALA A 512 2.79 15.11 9.27
N LEU A 513 2.64 16.02 10.24
CA LEU A 513 1.38 16.33 10.92
C LEU A 513 0.59 17.48 10.28
N THR A 514 1.13 18.09 9.25
CA THR A 514 0.35 19.00 8.38
C THR A 514 -0.49 18.13 7.43
N LYS A 515 -1.71 18.52 7.04
CA LYS A 515 -2.49 17.77 6.03
C LYS A 515 -2.21 18.32 4.63
#